data_AF-A0A7C7C8A8-F1
#
_entry.id   AF-A0A7C7C8A8-F1
#
_cell.length_a   1.000
_cell.length_b   1.000
_cell.length_c   1.000
_cell.angle_alpha   90.00
_cell.angle_beta   90.00
_cell.angle_gamma   90.00
#
_symmetry.space_group_name_H-M   'P 1'
#
loop_
_entity.id
_entity.type
_entity.pdbx_description
1 polymer ?
#
loop_
_entity_poly.entity_id
_entity_poly.type
_entity_poly.pdbx_seq_one_letter_code
_entity_poly.pdbx_strand_id
1 'polypeptide(L)'
;MRIRLANTKQFLALEKDSRGRNQGPSKKLLKIIDPSGIHVVEFLMIHNDCECRCRWVVKVKDQKLPITVTMDNSFEALDQNSSLVDNEDIKEAIEREALEEIPALDPCRLN
;
A
#
# COMPACT_ATOMS: atom_id res chain seq x y z
N MET A 1 -5.37 16.74 1.37
CA MET A 1 -5.34 15.69 2.41
C MET A 1 -4.08 14.87 2.15
N ARG A 2 -3.20 14.75 3.15
CA ARG A 2 -1.98 13.94 3.00
C ARG A 2 -2.29 12.47 3.27
N ILE A 3 -1.75 11.59 2.44
CA ILE A 3 -1.90 10.14 2.54
C ILE A 3 -0.53 9.52 2.77
N ARG A 4 -0.47 8.42 3.52
CA ARG A 4 0.77 7.66 3.70
C ARG A 4 0.88 6.55 2.66
N LEU A 5 2.01 6.49 1.98
CA LEU A 5 2.38 5.44 1.04
C LEU A 5 3.57 4.63 1.54
N ALA A 6 3.59 3.35 1.20
CA ALA A 6 4.75 2.48 1.36
C ALA A 6 4.86 1.56 0.14
N ASN A 7 6.05 1.42 -0.43
CA ASN A 7 6.32 0.31 -1.35
C ASN A 7 6.39 -1.02 -0.59
N THR A 8 6.45 -2.14 -1.30
CA THR A 8 6.47 -3.47 -0.68
C THR A 8 7.60 -3.67 0.33
N LYS A 9 8.80 -3.14 0.09
CA LYS A 9 9.92 -3.28 1.05
C LYS A 9 9.62 -2.56 2.35
N GLN A 10 9.12 -1.33 2.25
CA GLN A 10 8.69 -0.51 3.38
C GLN A 10 7.52 -1.15 4.13
N PHE A 11 6.52 -1.65 3.41
CA PHE A 11 5.38 -2.35 4.01
C PHE A 11 5.80 -3.62 4.76
N LEU A 12 6.76 -4.39 4.23
CA LEU A 12 7.30 -5.56 4.95
C LEU A 12 8.11 -5.17 6.20
N ALA A 13 8.75 -4.01 6.21
CA ALA A 13 9.38 -3.47 7.43
C ALA A 13 8.32 -3.10 8.48
N LEU A 14 7.21 -2.49 8.07
CA LEU A 14 6.06 -2.21 8.93
C LEU A 14 5.39 -3.50 9.43
N GLU A 15 5.26 -4.52 8.59
CA GLU A 15 4.76 -5.82 9.03
C GLU A 15 5.65 -6.40 10.12
N LYS A 16 6.98 -6.31 9.96
CA LYS A 16 7.93 -6.79 10.98
C LYS A 16 7.77 -6.04 12.29
N ASP A 17 7.59 -4.71 12.27
CA ASP A 17 7.28 -3.90 13.46
C ASP A 17 5.94 -4.28 14.10
N SER A 18 4.96 -4.73 13.30
CA SER A 18 3.65 -5.16 13.81
C SER A 18 3.69 -6.50 14.59
N ARG A 19 4.77 -7.27 14.45
CA ARG A 19 4.90 -8.59 15.11
C ARG A 19 5.05 -8.41 16.62
N GLY A 20 4.16 -9.07 17.37
CA GLY A 20 4.11 -8.94 18.84
C GLY A 20 3.20 -7.83 19.33
N ARG A 21 2.52 -7.10 18.42
CA ARG A 21 1.44 -6.16 18.72
C ARG A 21 0.08 -6.83 18.54
N ASN A 22 -1.00 -6.06 18.75
CA ASN A 22 -2.36 -6.63 18.76
C ASN A 22 -2.88 -7.01 17.36
N GLN A 23 -2.46 -6.31 16.31
CA GLN A 23 -2.94 -6.52 14.93
C GLN A 23 -1.78 -6.57 13.93
N GLY A 24 -1.90 -7.48 12.97
CA GLY A 24 -0.96 -7.64 11.87
C GLY A 24 -1.51 -8.52 10.73
N PRO A 25 -0.86 -8.54 9.57
CA PRO A 25 -1.30 -9.30 8.41
C PRO A 25 -1.15 -10.81 8.62
N SER A 26 -1.99 -11.58 7.93
CA SER A 26 -1.82 -13.04 7.91
C SER A 26 -0.53 -13.45 7.17
N LYS A 27 0.14 -14.51 7.64
CA LYS A 27 1.33 -15.06 6.96
C LYS A 27 1.06 -15.51 5.52
N LYS A 28 -0.19 -15.83 5.17
CA LYS A 28 -0.59 -16.20 3.80
C LYS A 28 -0.54 -14.99 2.87
N LEU A 29 -0.97 -13.83 3.36
CA LEU A 29 -0.91 -12.58 2.60
C LEU A 29 0.53 -12.26 2.19
N LEU A 30 1.49 -12.38 3.11
CA LEU A 30 2.89 -12.02 2.85
C LEU A 30 3.54 -12.77 1.68
N LYS A 31 2.99 -13.92 1.29
CA LYS A 31 3.47 -14.71 0.16
C LYS A 31 2.93 -14.23 -1.19
N ILE A 32 1.86 -13.45 -1.18
CA ILE A 32 1.13 -13.01 -2.37
C ILE A 32 1.16 -11.49 -2.56
N ILE A 33 1.78 -10.72 -1.66
CA ILE A 33 1.95 -9.27 -1.87
C ILE A 33 2.73 -9.03 -3.16
N ASP A 34 2.30 -8.03 -3.93
CA ASP A 34 2.98 -7.62 -5.14
C ASP A 34 4.37 -7.06 -4.79
N PRO A 35 5.49 -7.62 -5.30
CA PRO A 35 6.84 -7.14 -4.98
C PRO A 35 7.15 -5.72 -5.49
N SER A 36 6.39 -5.25 -6.49
CA SER A 36 6.46 -3.90 -7.07
C SER A 36 5.31 -2.99 -6.62
N GLY A 37 4.44 -3.47 -5.73
CA GLY A 37 3.23 -2.76 -5.33
C GLY A 37 3.48 -1.50 -4.50
N ILE A 38 2.55 -0.56 -4.65
CA ILE A 38 2.37 0.57 -3.73
C ILE A 38 1.21 0.24 -2.78
N HIS A 39 1.40 0.54 -1.51
CA HIS A 39 0.45 0.31 -0.43
C HIS A 39 0.07 1.62 0.22
N VAL A 40 -1.22 1.76 0.53
CA VAL A 40 -1.79 3.05 0.94
C VAL A 40 -2.42 2.92 2.32
N VAL A 41 -2.18 3.87 3.21
CA VAL A 41 -2.96 3.97 4.45
C VAL A 41 -4.31 4.61 4.14
N GLU A 42 -5.38 3.83 4.26
CA GLU A 42 -6.77 4.30 4.15
C GLU A 42 -7.24 4.94 5.46
N PHE A 43 -6.80 4.40 6.60
CA PHE A 43 -7.22 4.88 7.92
C PHE A 43 -6.07 4.77 8.92
N LEU A 44 -5.93 5.80 9.76
CA LEU A 44 -4.95 5.86 10.83
C LEU A 44 -5.61 6.42 12.09
N MET A 45 -5.38 5.77 13.23
CA MET A 45 -5.84 6.21 14.53
C MET A 45 -4.77 5.94 15.57
N ILE A 46 -4.55 6.89 16.48
CA ILE A 46 -3.70 6.69 17.66
C ILE A 46 -4.36 5.61 18.52
N HIS A 47 -3.67 4.48 18.72
CA HIS A 47 -4.21 3.33 19.45
C HIS A 47 -3.77 3.33 20.91
N ASN A 48 -2.55 3.82 21.19
CA ASN A 48 -2.05 4.10 22.54
C ASN A 48 -0.89 5.12 22.47
N ASP A 49 -0.10 5.22 23.54
CA ASP A 49 1.03 6.12 23.69
C ASP A 49 2.27 5.75 22.84
N CYS A 50 2.33 4.53 22.29
CA CYS A 50 3.48 4.05 21.53
C CYS A 50 3.15 3.55 20.12
N GLU A 51 1.88 3.42 19.74
CA GLU A 51 1.47 2.89 18.43
C GLU A 51 0.18 3.49 17.85
N CYS A 52 0.10 3.42 16.52
CA CYS A 52 -1.08 3.70 15.73
C CYS A 52 -1.68 2.39 15.22
N ARG A 53 -3.01 2.37 15.10
CA ARG A 53 -3.73 1.38 14.28
C ARG A 53 -3.89 1.92 12.87
N CYS A 54 -3.33 1.21 11.91
CA CYS A 54 -3.37 1.56 10.51
C CYS A 54 -4.16 0.53 9.72
N ARG A 55 -5.01 1.01 8.81
CA ARG A 55 -5.66 0.20 7.79
C ARG A 55 -4.99 0.48 6.45
N TRP A 56 -4.39 -0.56 5.89
CA TRP A 56 -3.63 -0.52 4.66
C TRP A 56 -4.41 -1.16 3.52
N VAL A 57 -4.42 -0.48 2.38
CA VAL A 57 -4.83 -1.01 1.08
C VAL A 57 -3.57 -1.55 0.40
N VAL A 58 -3.53 -2.86 0.19
CA VAL A 58 -2.34 -3.61 -0.20
C VAL A 58 -2.55 -4.23 -1.58
N LYS A 59 -1.71 -3.85 -2.54
CA LYS A 59 -1.61 -4.51 -3.85
C LYS A 59 -1.12 -5.95 -3.69
N VAL A 60 -1.88 -6.89 -4.26
CA VAL A 60 -1.58 -8.31 -4.28
C VAL A 60 -1.18 -8.70 -5.69
N LYS A 61 -0.15 -9.54 -5.80
CA LYS A 61 0.35 -10.03 -7.07
C LYS A 61 -0.76 -10.75 -7.84
N ASP A 62 -0.83 -10.50 -9.15
CA ASP A 62 -1.78 -11.13 -10.07
C ASP A 62 -3.26 -10.86 -9.72
N GLN A 63 -3.54 -9.88 -8.85
CA GLN A 63 -4.88 -9.43 -8.52
C GLN A 63 -5.14 -7.99 -8.97
N LYS A 64 -6.29 -7.80 -9.64
CA LYS A 64 -6.74 -6.47 -10.06
C LYS A 64 -7.13 -5.61 -8.85
N LEU A 65 -7.86 -6.19 -7.91
CA LEU A 65 -8.34 -5.48 -6.73
C LEU A 65 -7.34 -5.61 -5.57
N PRO A 66 -7.03 -4.51 -4.86
CA PRO A 66 -6.22 -4.59 -3.66
C PRO A 66 -7.05 -5.18 -2.51
N ILE A 67 -6.37 -5.56 -1.44
CA ILE A 67 -7.03 -6.01 -0.21
C ILE A 67 -6.73 -5.08 0.95
N THR A 68 -7.56 -5.15 1.98
CA THR A 68 -7.41 -4.33 3.18
C THR A 68 -6.82 -5.14 4.33
N VAL A 69 -5.87 -4.53 5.04
CA VAL A 69 -5.14 -5.13 6.16
C VAL A 69 -5.10 -4.15 7.33
N THR A 70 -5.30 -4.63 8.55
CA THR A 70 -5.05 -3.84 9.75
C THR A 70 -3.70 -4.21 10.36
N MET A 71 -2.88 -3.22 10.66
CA MET A 71 -1.61 -3.38 11.38
C MET A 71 -1.53 -2.34 12.49
N ASP A 72 -1.07 -2.76 13.65
CA ASP A 72 -0.63 -1.81 14.67
C ASP A 72 0.87 -1.56 14.45
N ASN A 73 1.27 -0.29 14.39
CA ASN A 73 2.64 0.11 14.10
C ASN A 73 3.10 1.22 15.03
N SER A 74 4.37 1.19 15.44
CA SER A 74 4.95 2.33 16.17
C SER A 74 4.95 3.60 15.32
N PHE A 75 4.86 4.76 15.98
CA PHE A 75 4.99 6.06 15.31
C PHE A 75 6.32 6.15 14.54
N GLU A 76 7.40 5.70 15.16
CA GLU A 76 8.75 5.71 14.56
C GLU A 76 8.82 4.82 13.30
N ALA A 77 8.29 3.60 13.36
CA ALA A 77 8.30 2.72 12.20
C ALA A 77 7.48 3.29 11.04
N LEU A 78 6.34 3.93 11.34
CA LEU A 78 5.52 4.63 10.34
C LEU A 78 6.29 5.76 9.67
N ASP A 79 7.00 6.59 10.42
CA ASP A 79 7.75 7.71 9.84
C ASP A 79 8.97 7.27 9.04
N GLN A 80 9.64 6.18 9.44
CA GLN A 80 10.79 5.64 8.72
C GLN A 80 10.40 4.87 7.45
N ASN A 81 9.24 4.22 7.45
CA ASN A 81 8.84 3.28 6.41
C ASN A 81 7.56 3.70 5.68
N SER A 82 7.20 4.97 5.71
CA SER A 82 6.17 5.51 4.84
C SER A 82 6.47 6.93 4.42
N SER A 83 5.84 7.39 3.35
CA SER A 83 5.96 8.76 2.85
C SER A 83 4.60 9.43 2.87
N LEU A 84 4.55 10.66 3.39
CA LEU A 84 3.38 11.51 3.28
C LEU A 84 3.38 12.18 1.91
N VAL A 85 2.34 11.93 1.13
CA VAL A 85 2.13 12.54 -0.19
C VAL A 85 0.80 13.26 -0.22
N ASP A 86 0.66 14.26 -1.08
CA ASP A 86 -0.62 14.92 -1.28
C ASP A 86 -1.51 14.10 -2.23
N ASN A 87 -2.82 14.19 -2.04
CA ASN A 87 -3.80 13.37 -2.76
C ASN A 87 -3.79 13.59 -4.29
N GLU A 88 -3.31 14.76 -4.73
CA GLU A 88 -3.18 15.11 -6.15
C GLU A 88 -2.06 14.29 -6.81
N ASP A 89 -0.93 14.11 -6.12
CA ASP A 89 0.22 13.31 -6.60
C ASP A 89 -0.16 11.84 -6.83
N ILE A 90 -1.09 11.30 -6.03
CA ILE A 90 -1.56 9.92 -6.17
C ILE A 90 -2.47 9.76 -7.39
N LYS A 91 -3.34 10.74 -7.66
CA LYS A 91 -4.21 10.69 -8.85
C LYS A 91 -3.37 10.71 -10.12
N GLU A 92 -2.39 11.58 -10.20
CA GLU A 92 -1.50 11.65 -11.36
C GLU A 92 -0.70 10.35 -11.56
N ALA A 93 -0.24 9.73 -10.47
CA ALA A 93 0.46 8.44 -10.54
C ALA A 93 -0.43 7.30 -11.03
N ILE A 94 -1.68 7.21 -10.53
CA ILE A 94 -2.65 6.18 -10.93
C ILE A 94 -3.10 6.41 -12.38
N GLU A 95 -3.37 7.66 -12.78
CA GLU A 95 -3.77 7.98 -14.14
C GLU A 95 -2.66 7.65 -15.15
N ARG A 96 -1.40 7.88 -14.79
CA ARG A 96 -0.26 7.50 -15.64
C ARG A 96 -0.12 5.98 -15.78
N GLU A 97 -0.21 5.21 -14.71
CA GLU A 97 -0.19 3.74 -14.78
C GLU A 97 -1.37 3.19 -15.59
N ALA A 98 -2.57 3.75 -15.43
CA ALA A 98 -3.75 3.33 -16.18
C ALA A 98 -3.65 3.63 -17.69
N LEU A 99 -2.92 4.68 -18.08
CA LEU A 99 -2.65 5.02 -19.48
C LEU A 99 -1.58 4.12 -20.11
N GLU A 100 -0.60 3.65 -19.33
CA GLU A 100 0.43 2.70 -19.79
C GLU A 100 -0.11 1.27 -19.96
N GLU A 101 -1.20 0.91 -19.25
CA GLU A 101 -1.89 -0.38 -19.40
C GLU A 101 -2.84 -0.48 -20.60
N ILE A 102 -3.10 0.61 -21.34
CA ILE A 102 -3.88 0.53 -22.58
C ILE A 102 -2.94 0.04 -23.68
N PRO A 103 -3.04 -1.21 -24.17
CA PRO A 103 -2.30 -1.59 -25.36
C PRO A 103 -2.74 -0.64 -26.47
N ALA A 104 -1.77 0.02 -27.11
CA ALA A 104 -2.03 0.80 -28.30
C ALA A 104 -2.90 -0.07 -29.23
N LEU A 105 -4.17 0.30 -29.39
CA LEU A 105 -5.05 -0.29 -30.37
C LEU A 105 -4.41 0.02 -31.72
N ASP A 106 -3.67 -0.95 -32.24
CA ASP A 106 -3.04 -0.90 -33.56
C ASP A 106 -4.17 -0.69 -34.58
N PRO A 107 -4.31 0.52 -35.18
CA PRO A 107 -5.42 0.81 -36.08
C PRO A 107 -5.37 -0.05 -37.34
N CYS A 108 -4.27 -0.77 -37.58
CA CYS A 108 -4.01 -1.55 -38.78
C CYS A 108 -4.54 -3.00 -38.75
N ARG A 109 -5.24 -3.45 -37.69
CA ARG A 109 -5.84 -4.80 -37.62
C ARG A 109 -7.34 -4.88 -37.91
N LEU A 110 -7.96 -3.80 -38.37
CA LEU A 110 -9.33 -3.79 -38.88
C LEU A 110 -9.32 -3.61 -40.41
N ASN A 111 -8.81 -4.62 -41.13
CA ASN A 111 -9.03 -4.81 -42.57
C ASN A 111 -9.33 -6.28 -42.83
#